data_AF-A0A960G334-F1
#
_entry.id   AF-A0A960G334-F1
#
_cell.length_a   1.000
_cell.length_b   1.000
_cell.length_c   1.000
_cell.angle_alpha   90.00
_cell.angle_beta   90.00
_cell.angle_gamma   90.00
#
_symmetry.space_group_name_H-M   'P 1'
#
loop_
_entity.id
_entity.type
_entity.pdbx_description
1 polymer ?
#
loop_
_entity_poly.entity_id
_entity_poly.type
_entity_poly.pdbx_seq_one_letter_code
_entity_poly.pdbx_strand_id
1 'polypeptide(L)'
;FGLSMDYEVFLLSRIREEWDLTGDNSRAVARGLQRTGRIITSAALLIVIVVGAFASSGITFIAMIGVGLTVAILVDATLVRALLVPATMRLLGRWNWWAPGPLARWWERHGIREGDSMAGAARPEPELEPVG
;
A
#
# COMPACT_ATOMS: atom_id res chain seq x y z
N PHE A 1 -3.94 12.42 3.94
CA PHE A 1 -4.71 11.86 2.82
C PHE A 1 -3.81 11.34 1.69
N GLY A 2 -2.93 12.14 1.07
CA GLY A 2 -2.01 11.63 0.02
C GLY A 2 -1.11 10.49 0.47
N LEU A 3 -0.39 10.65 1.59
CA LEU A 3 0.52 9.61 2.11
C LEU A 3 -0.21 8.28 2.42
N SER A 4 -1.39 8.29 3.04
CA SER A 4 -2.14 7.05 3.31
C SER A 4 -2.63 6.37 2.04
N MET A 5 -3.02 7.15 1.03
CA MET A 5 -3.49 6.63 -0.25
C MET A 5 -2.35 5.92 -0.99
N ASP A 6 -1.15 6.53 -1.02
CA ASP A 6 0.03 5.95 -1.66
C ASP A 6 0.42 4.61 -1.00
N TYR A 7 0.32 4.53 0.33
CA TYR A 7 0.61 3.31 1.07
C TYR A 7 -0.46 2.22 0.94
N GLU A 8 -1.74 2.59 0.98
CA GLU A 8 -2.81 1.62 0.75
C GLU A 8 -2.75 1.04 -0.65
N VAL A 9 -2.46 1.86 -1.66
CA VAL A 9 -2.27 1.38 -3.03
C VAL A 9 -1.08 0.42 -3.10
N PHE A 10 0.03 0.71 -2.43
CA PHE A 10 1.20 -0.19 -2.42
C PHE A 10 0.90 -1.52 -1.71
N LEU A 11 0.20 -1.47 -0.57
CA LEU A 11 -0.27 -2.66 0.16
C LEU A 11 -1.21 -3.51 -0.71
N LEU A 12 -2.23 -2.87 -1.28
CA LEU A 12 -3.26 -3.52 -2.09
C LEU A 12 -2.67 -4.11 -3.36
N SER A 13 -1.73 -3.41 -4.02
CA SER A 13 -1.02 -3.92 -5.19
C SER A 13 -0.28 -5.23 -4.86
N ARG A 14 0.41 -5.29 -3.72
CA ARG A 14 1.09 -6.53 -3.29
C ARG A 14 0.14 -7.66 -2.91
N ILE A 15 -0.98 -7.35 -2.27
CA ILE A 15 -2.02 -8.36 -1.99
C ILE A 15 -2.62 -8.86 -3.32
N ARG A 16 -2.81 -7.96 -4.29
CA ARG A 16 -3.33 -8.30 -5.63
C ARG A 16 -2.39 -9.20 -6.41
N GLU A 17 -1.10 -8.91 -6.43
CA GLU A 17 -0.08 -9.76 -7.06
C GLU A 17 -0.11 -11.19 -6.49
N GLU A 18 -0.20 -11.32 -5.17
CA GLU A 18 -0.28 -12.65 -4.52
C GLU A 18 -1.59 -13.37 -4.82
N TRP A 19 -2.70 -12.63 -4.91
CA TRP A 19 -4.00 -13.17 -5.32
C TRP A 19 -3.99 -13.65 -6.78
N ASP A 20 -3.43 -12.84 -7.69
CA ASP A 20 -3.34 -13.20 -9.12
C ASP A 20 -2.43 -14.43 -9.34
N LEU A 21 -1.43 -14.65 -8.47
CA LEU A 21 -0.56 -15.83 -8.51
C LEU A 21 -1.16 -17.09 -7.89
N THR A 22 -1.96 -16.98 -6.82
CA THR A 22 -2.38 -18.15 -6.01
C THR A 22 -3.87 -18.40 -5.94
N GLY A 23 -4.71 -17.40 -6.19
CA GLY A 23 -6.17 -17.47 -6.02
C GLY A 23 -6.64 -17.66 -4.57
N ASP A 24 -5.73 -17.60 -3.58
CA ASP A 24 -6.05 -17.74 -2.15
C ASP A 24 -6.02 -16.38 -1.45
N ASN A 25 -7.21 -15.85 -1.14
CA ASN A 25 -7.40 -14.53 -0.56
C ASN A 25 -6.84 -14.47 0.86
N SER A 26 -6.99 -15.54 1.64
CA SER A 26 -6.54 -15.56 3.02
C SER A 26 -5.01 -15.51 3.07
N ARG A 27 -4.35 -16.25 2.17
CA ARG A 27 -2.89 -16.26 2.08
C ARG A 27 -2.32 -14.97 1.49
N ALA A 28 -3.00 -14.37 0.52
CA ALA A 28 -2.62 -13.08 -0.06
C ALA A 28 -2.70 -11.94 0.96
N VAL A 29 -3.80 -11.86 1.72
CA VAL A 29 -3.99 -10.86 2.77
C VAL A 29 -2.96 -11.03 3.89
N ALA A 30 -2.72 -12.27 4.35
CA ALA A 30 -1.73 -12.54 5.40
C ALA A 30 -0.31 -12.13 5.00
N ARG A 31 0.13 -12.47 3.77
CA ARG A 31 1.46 -12.10 3.27
C ARG A 31 1.60 -10.60 3.03
N GLY A 32 0.58 -9.95 2.48
CA GLY A 32 0.57 -8.50 2.30
C GLY A 32 0.71 -7.76 3.63
N LEU A 33 -0.03 -8.20 4.65
CA LEU A 33 0.02 -7.60 5.98
C LEU A 33 1.37 -7.82 6.68
N GLN A 34 1.96 -9.02 6.58
CA GLN A 34 3.28 -9.31 7.17
C GLN A 34 4.40 -8.44 6.59
N ARG A 35 4.44 -8.22 5.28
CA ARG A 35 5.51 -7.43 4.64
C ARG A 35 5.42 -5.95 4.96
N THR A 36 4.21 -5.41 5.02
CA THR A 36 3.97 -3.97 5.09
C THR A 36 3.83 -3.46 6.52
N GLY A 37 3.47 -4.34 7.47
CA GLY A 37 3.19 -3.95 8.86
C GLY A 37 4.31 -3.13 9.50
N ARG A 38 5.57 -3.52 9.30
CA ARG A 38 6.74 -2.77 9.82
C ARG A 38 6.84 -1.36 9.23
N ILE A 39 6.60 -1.19 7.93
CA ILE A 39 6.70 0.11 7.25
C ILE A 39 5.62 1.05 7.76
N ILE A 40 4.40 0.53 7.92
CA ILE A 40 3.23 1.27 8.39
C ILE A 40 3.43 1.74 9.83
N THR A 41 3.88 0.85 10.72
CA THR A 41 4.13 1.20 12.12
C THR A 41 5.22 2.27 12.24
N SER A 42 6.28 2.20 11.43
CA SER A 42 7.32 3.24 11.39
C SER A 42 6.78 4.59 10.94
N ALA A 43 5.96 4.62 9.88
CA ALA A 43 5.35 5.86 9.40
C ALA A 43 4.38 6.46 10.45
N ALA A 44 3.53 5.62 11.07
CA ALA A 44 2.63 6.05 12.12
C ALA A 44 3.39 6.65 13.31
N LEU A 45 4.52 6.05 13.71
CA LEU A 45 5.36 6.55 14.79
C LEU A 45 5.90 7.95 14.47
N LEU A 46 6.40 8.19 13.26
CA LEU A 46 6.90 9.51 12.85
C LEU A 46 5.80 10.58 12.91
N ILE A 47 4.59 10.26 12.45
CA ILE A 47 3.47 11.20 12.49
C ILE A 47 3.05 11.46 13.94
N VAL A 48 2.98 10.44 14.79
CA VAL A 48 2.68 10.60 16.23
C VAL A 48 3.71 11.50 16.91
N ILE A 49 4.99 11.40 16.56
CA ILE A 49 6.04 12.29 17.10
C ILE A 49 5.77 13.74 16.68
N VAL A 50 5.50 13.99 15.41
CA VAL A 50 5.26 15.35 14.88
C VAL A 50 4.00 15.96 15.48
N VAL A 51 2.91 15.19 15.54
CA VAL A 51 1.63 15.64 16.08
C VAL A 51 1.68 15.78 17.60
N GLY A 52 2.40 14.89 18.27
CA GLY A 52 2.67 14.96 19.71
C GLY A 52 3.47 16.21 20.08
N ALA A 53 4.38 16.68 19.23
CA ALA A 53 5.07 17.95 19.46
C ALA A 53 4.12 19.15 19.49
N PHE A 54 3.02 19.12 18.73
CA PHE A 54 1.97 20.16 18.80
C PHE A 54 1.19 20.13 20.12
N ALA A 55 1.11 18.98 20.78
CA ALA A 55 0.52 18.87 22.11
C ALA A 55 1.32 19.65 23.18
N SER A 56 2.61 19.87 22.94
CA SER A 56 3.48 20.68 23.80
C SER A 56 3.38 22.19 23.55
N SER A 57 2.51 22.63 22.63
CA SER A 57 2.34 24.06 22.34
C SER A 57 1.62 24.78 23.50
N GLY A 58 2.01 26.04 23.74
CA GLY A 58 1.36 26.89 24.76
C GLY A 58 -0.06 27.34 24.40
N ILE A 59 -0.59 26.91 23.25
CA ILE A 59 -1.92 27.26 22.76
C ILE A 59 -2.83 26.05 22.97
N THR A 60 -3.72 26.12 23.95
CA THR A 60 -4.63 25.02 24.35
C THR A 60 -5.41 24.44 23.17
N PHE A 61 -5.83 25.29 22.22
CA PHE A 61 -6.51 24.85 21.01
C PHE A 61 -5.67 23.89 20.15
N ILE A 62 -4.40 24.24 19.93
CA ILE A 62 -3.45 23.42 19.15
C ILE A 62 -3.14 22.12 19.91
N ALA A 63 -3.02 22.19 21.24
CA ALA A 63 -2.76 21.02 22.05
C ALA A 63 -3.91 19.99 22.00
N MET A 64 -5.17 20.44 22.07
CA MET A 64 -6.33 19.56 21.94
C MET A 64 -6.40 18.88 20.57
N ILE A 65 -6.11 19.61 19.49
CA ILE A 65 -6.04 19.04 18.13
C ILE A 65 -4.91 18.01 18.04
N GLY A 66 -3.73 18.31 18.58
CA GLY A 66 -2.58 17.41 18.61
C GLY A 66 -2.91 16.09 19.32
N VAL A 67 -3.51 16.15 20.51
CA VAL A 67 -3.92 14.94 21.25
C VAL A 67 -4.97 14.14 20.47
N GLY A 68 -6.00 14.80 19.94
CA GLY A 68 -7.05 14.14 19.16
C GLY A 68 -6.50 13.43 17.92
N LEU A 69 -5.59 14.08 17.20
CA LEU A 69 -4.98 13.53 16.00
C LEU A 69 -4.02 12.37 16.33
N THR A 70 -3.24 12.45 17.41
CA THR A 70 -2.41 11.34 17.89
C THR A 70 -3.24 10.10 18.20
N VAL A 71 -4.36 10.26 18.93
CA VAL A 71 -5.25 9.14 19.25
C VAL A 71 -5.85 8.54 17.97
N ALA A 72 -6.32 9.38 17.04
CA ALA A 72 -6.89 8.92 15.78
C ALA A 72 -5.89 8.09 14.96
N ILE A 73 -4.63 8.54 14.86
CA ILE A 73 -3.58 7.82 14.13
C ILE A 73 -3.26 6.48 14.80
N LEU A 74 -3.16 6.45 16.13
CA LEU A 74 -2.88 5.20 16.86
C LEU A 74 -4.00 4.18 16.64
N VAL A 75 -5.26 4.61 16.72
CA VAL A 75 -6.43 3.74 16.49
C VAL A 75 -6.43 3.24 15.03
N ASP A 76 -6.19 4.10 14.05
CA ASP A 76 -6.16 3.69 12.65
C ASP A 76 -5.04 2.66 12.35
N ALA A 77 -3.81 2.98 12.79
CA ALA A 77 -2.65 2.13 12.57
C ALA A 77 -2.74 0.76 13.26
N THR A 78 -3.49 0.67 14.37
CA THR A 78 -3.64 -0.57 15.16
C THR A 78 -4.98 -1.25 14.94
N LEU A 79 -6.08 -0.68 15.43
CA LEU A 79 -7.41 -1.28 15.37
C LEU A 79 -7.94 -1.39 13.95
N VAL A 80 -7.92 -0.29 13.19
CA VAL A 80 -8.51 -0.30 11.85
C VAL A 80 -7.70 -1.22 10.95
N ARG A 81 -6.38 -1.05 10.93
CA ARG A 81 -5.52 -1.74 9.97
C ARG A 81 -5.12 -3.16 10.37
N ALA A 82 -4.88 -3.45 11.65
CA ALA A 82 -4.48 -4.79 12.06
C ALA A 82 -5.68 -5.74 12.22
N LEU A 83 -6.89 -5.21 12.42
CA LEU A 83 -8.08 -6.02 12.64
C LEU A 83 -9.17 -5.77 11.59
N LEU A 84 -9.67 -4.54 11.48
CA LEU A 84 -10.85 -4.23 10.67
C LEU A 84 -10.63 -4.50 9.18
N VAL A 85 -9.51 -4.03 8.61
CA VAL A 85 -9.14 -4.23 7.21
C VAL A 85 -9.01 -5.72 6.87
N PRO A 86 -8.16 -6.53 7.55
CA PRO A 86 -8.02 -7.95 7.22
C PRO A 86 -9.30 -8.75 7.50
N ALA A 87 -10.08 -8.42 8.53
CA ALA A 87 -11.36 -9.06 8.78
C ALA A 87 -12.35 -8.80 7.63
N THR A 88 -12.43 -7.56 7.17
CA THR A 88 -13.33 -7.16 6.08
C THR A 88 -12.89 -7.78 4.76
N MET A 89 -11.59 -7.75 4.44
CA MET A 89 -11.05 -8.41 3.23
C MET A 89 -11.28 -9.92 3.23
N ARG A 90 -11.17 -10.56 4.40
CA ARG A 90 -11.45 -11.99 4.53
C ARG A 90 -12.93 -12.31 4.39
N LEU A 91 -13.81 -11.46 4.94
CA LEU A 91 -15.26 -11.60 4.84
C LEU A 91 -15.76 -11.42 3.40
N LEU A 92 -15.26 -10.40 2.70
CA LEU A 92 -15.63 -10.10 1.31
C LEU A 92 -15.07 -11.14 0.32
N GLY A 93 -13.94 -11.77 0.64
CA GLY A 93 -13.40 -12.88 -0.15
C GLY A 93 -13.21 -12.52 -1.63
N ARG A 94 -13.88 -13.28 -2.52
CA ARG A 94 -13.82 -13.05 -3.98
C ARG A 94 -14.44 -11.72 -4.44
N TRP A 95 -15.34 -11.14 -3.65
CA TRP A 95 -16.02 -9.89 -3.99
C TRP A 95 -15.07 -8.69 -3.90
N ASN A 96 -14.01 -8.82 -3.11
CA ASN A 96 -12.95 -7.83 -2.98
C ASN A 96 -12.23 -7.55 -4.31
N TRP A 97 -12.30 -8.50 -5.24
CA TRP A 97 -11.59 -8.50 -6.53
C TRP A 97 -12.52 -8.40 -7.74
N TRP A 98 -13.82 -8.20 -7.49
CA TRP A 98 -14.80 -8.10 -8.55
C TRP A 98 -14.71 -6.76 -9.27
N ALA A 99 -14.58 -6.81 -10.60
CA ALA A 99 -14.68 -5.64 -11.46
C ALA A 99 -15.88 -5.82 -12.41
N PRO A 100 -16.69 -4.78 -12.65
CA PRO A 100 -17.78 -4.85 -13.61
C PRO A 100 -17.24 -5.14 -15.03
N GLY A 101 -17.95 -5.98 -15.78
CA GLY A 101 -17.50 -6.52 -17.07
C GLY A 101 -16.93 -5.53 -18.11
N PRO A 102 -17.43 -4.29 -18.28
CA PRO A 102 -16.77 -3.31 -19.14
C PRO A 102 -15.41 -2.82 -18.61
N LEU A 103 -15.26 -2.68 -17.30
CA LEU A 103 -14.00 -2.26 -16.66
C LEU A 103 -12.93 -3.36 -16.74
N ALA A 104 -13.32 -4.61 -16.48
CA ALA A 104 -12.42 -5.76 -16.60
C ALA A 104 -11.85 -5.89 -18.02
N ARG A 105 -12.71 -5.78 -19.04
CA ARG A 105 -12.30 -5.83 -20.46
C ARG A 105 -11.42 -4.65 -20.88
N TRP A 106 -11.65 -3.46 -20.33
CA TRP A 106 -10.78 -2.32 -20.57
C TRP A 106 -9.40 -2.53 -19.96
N TRP A 107 -9.34 -3.10 -18.76
CA TRP A 107 -8.11 -3.35 -18.02
C TRP A 107 -7.28 -4.50 -18.58
N GLU A 108 -7.91 -5.54 -19.13
CA GLU A 108 -7.22 -6.56 -19.92
C GLU A 108 -6.54 -5.99 -21.18
N ARG A 109 -7.10 -4.92 -21.76
CA ARG A 109 -6.60 -4.31 -23.01
C ARG A 109 -5.53 -3.24 -22.78
N HIS A 110 -5.59 -2.51 -21.65
CA HIS A 110 -4.72 -1.36 -21.37
C HIS A 110 -3.92 -1.49 -20.07
N GLY A 111 -4.00 -2.62 -19.39
CA GLY A 111 -3.32 -2.85 -18.12
C GLY A 111 -1.80 -2.82 -18.28
N ILE A 112 -1.15 -2.03 -17.44
CA ILE A 112 0.31 -1.95 -17.37
C ILE A 112 0.83 -3.27 -16.79
N ARG A 113 1.50 -4.08 -17.62
CA ARG A 113 2.24 -5.26 -17.17
C ARG A 113 3.71 -4.90 -17.12
N GLU A 114 4.30 -4.97 -15.93
CA GLU A 114 5.72 -4.68 -15.66
C GLU A 114 6.72 -5.59 -16.44
N GLY A 115 6.23 -6.48 -17.32
CA GLY A 115 7.03 -7.39 -18.14
C GLY A 115 7.52 -6.83 -19.48
N ASP A 116 6.97 -5.73 -19.98
CA ASP A 116 7.37 -5.18 -21.30
C ASP A 116 8.69 -4.37 -21.25
N SER A 117 9.12 -3.95 -20.06
CA SER A 117 10.32 -3.10 -19.88
C SER A 117 11.64 -3.88 -19.99
N MET A 118 11.65 -5.19 -19.74
CA MET A 118 12.87 -6.03 -19.80
C MET A 118 13.16 -6.59 -21.20
N ALA A 119 12.14 -6.68 -22.06
CA ALA A 119 12.31 -7.14 -23.45
C ALA A 119 13.02 -6.08 -24.33
N GLY A 120 12.96 -4.80 -23.96
CA GLY A 120 13.63 -3.71 -24.68
C GLY A 120 15.09 -3.48 -24.30
N ALA A 121 15.55 -4.02 -23.16
CA ALA A 121 16.90 -3.83 -22.64
C ALA A 121 17.93 -4.84 -23.17
N ALA A 122 17.47 -5.94 -23.80
CA ALA A 122 18.33 -6.90 -24.48
C ALA A 122 18.67 -6.44 -25.91
N ARG A 123 19.04 -5.16 -26.09
CA ARG A 123 19.74 -4.76 -27.32
C ARG A 123 21.17 -5.28 -27.21
N PRO A 124 21.68 -6.07 -28.17
CA PRO A 124 23.08 -6.47 -28.16
C PRO A 124 23.95 -5.21 -28.15
N GLU A 125 24.90 -5.14 -27.21
CA GLU A 125 25.87 -4.05 -27.14
C GLU A 125 26.59 -3.95 -28.50
N PRO A 126 26.74 -2.74 -29.08
CA PRO A 126 27.52 -2.57 -30.29
C PRO A 126 28.98 -2.89 -29.96
N GLU A 127 29.50 -3.94 -30.59
CA GLU A 127 30.90 -4.35 -30.51
C GLU A 127 31.79 -3.16 -30.90
N LEU A 128 32.51 -2.63 -29.92
CA LEU A 128 33.43 -1.51 -30.11
C LEU A 128 34.64 -2.02 -30.91
N GLU A 129 34.70 -1.65 -32.19
CA GLU A 129 35.91 -1.89 -32.99
C GLU A 129 37.12 -1.19 -32.34
N PRO A 130 38.25 -1.91 -32.14
CA PRO A 130 39.46 -1.29 -31.63
C PRO A 130 40.07 -0.39 -32.72
N VAL A 131 40.11 0.91 -32.46
CA VAL A 131 40.77 1.90 -33.31
C VAL A 131 42.28 1.65 -33.24
N GLY A 132 42.85 1.15 -34.34
CA GLY A 132 44.29 1.01 -34.57
C GLY A 132 44.96 2.31 -34.98
#